data_AF-A0A7Y0GDD9-F1
#
_entry.id   AF-A0A7Y0GDD9-F1
#
_cell.length_a   1.000
_cell.length_b   1.000
_cell.length_c   1.000
_cell.angle_alpha   90.00
_cell.angle_beta   90.00
_cell.angle_gamma   90.00
#
_symmetry.space_group_name_H-M   'P 1'
#
loop_
_entity.id
_entity.type
_entity.pdbx_description
1 polymer ?
#
loop_
_entity_poly.entity_id
_entity_poly.type
_entity_poly.pdbx_seq_one_letter_code
_entity_poly.pdbx_strand_id
1 'polypeptide(L)'
;MGRARWTAGAAIALLALGVLGSAPALAGIATTKHNLGSNGTGANKFSGTGEICVFCHTPHGADITATVPLWNRSLVTATTYQTYNSLGTSSLDGATAPVGSVSLACLSCHDGTQAMNVMINQPGSGTVVTAFGAGSWTGTGQLNTVGSITNIGTDLKNDHPIGIQYGGGYGTGKVAYPKSNVADGGFRDQDFKGAQYNYINDKDVWWVDTGTAGLGTREKTDMQLYTRTQTGTSPVALAVGNQALVECASCHDPHTDKATFLRIDNTNSAVCLACHIK
;
A
#
# COMPACT_ATOMS: atom_id res chain seq x y z
N MET A 1 -52.38 -0.29 -66.73
CA MET A 1 -53.59 -0.27 -65.87
C MET A 1 -53.26 -1.07 -64.61
N GLY A 2 -52.84 -0.41 -63.53
CA GLY A 2 -53.61 -0.34 -62.27
C GLY A 2 -53.51 -1.65 -61.46
N ARG A 3 -53.05 -1.70 -60.22
CA ARG A 3 -53.16 -0.75 -59.11
C ARG A 3 -52.09 -1.06 -58.06
N ALA A 4 -51.52 -0.02 -57.48
CA ALA A 4 -50.76 -0.10 -56.23
C ALA A 4 -51.71 -0.46 -55.08
N ARG A 5 -51.26 -1.33 -54.17
CA ARG A 5 -51.81 -1.44 -52.82
C ARG A 5 -50.65 -1.45 -51.84
N TRP A 6 -50.56 -0.35 -51.11
CA TRP A 6 -49.73 -0.19 -49.94
C TRP A 6 -50.36 -0.98 -48.79
N THR A 7 -49.56 -1.80 -48.10
CA THR A 7 -49.87 -2.24 -46.74
C THR A 7 -48.64 -2.01 -45.88
N ALA A 8 -48.75 -0.99 -45.03
CA ALA A 8 -47.86 -0.75 -43.91
C ALA A 8 -47.96 -1.90 -42.90
N GLY A 9 -46.85 -2.29 -42.28
CA GLY A 9 -46.85 -3.31 -41.24
C GLY A 9 -45.50 -3.52 -40.57
N ALA A 10 -45.31 -2.82 -39.45
CA ALA A 10 -44.39 -3.13 -38.35
C ALA A 10 -42.86 -3.17 -38.63
N ALA A 11 -42.22 -2.01 -38.52
CA ALA A 11 -40.81 -1.95 -38.11
C ALA A 11 -40.72 -2.34 -36.62
N ILE A 12 -40.29 -3.57 -36.34
CA ILE A 12 -39.91 -3.99 -34.98
C ILE A 12 -38.59 -3.28 -34.66
N ALA A 13 -38.68 -2.17 -33.93
CA ALA A 13 -37.53 -1.58 -33.26
C ALA A 13 -37.09 -2.53 -32.14
N LEU A 14 -36.09 -3.37 -32.42
CA LEU A 14 -35.33 -4.08 -31.39
C LEU A 14 -34.57 -3.03 -30.57
N LEU A 15 -35.20 -2.52 -29.51
CA LEU A 15 -34.47 -1.97 -28.37
C LEU A 15 -33.69 -3.13 -27.75
N ALA A 16 -32.48 -3.39 -28.25
CA ALA A 16 -31.48 -4.12 -27.50
C ALA A 16 -31.14 -3.25 -26.30
N LEU A 17 -31.76 -3.59 -25.16
CA LEU A 17 -31.50 -3.03 -23.86
C LEU A 17 -30.01 -3.32 -23.56
N GLY A 18 -29.16 -2.35 -23.89
CA GLY A 18 -27.78 -2.31 -23.47
C GLY A 18 -27.76 -2.11 -21.97
N VAL A 19 -28.01 -3.17 -21.21
CA VAL A 19 -27.55 -3.27 -19.84
C VAL A 19 -26.04 -3.44 -19.95
N LEU A 20 -25.35 -2.32 -20.18
CA LEU A 20 -24.00 -2.17 -19.65
C LEU A 20 -24.15 -2.37 -18.16
N GLY A 21 -23.90 -3.60 -17.71
CA GLY A 21 -23.57 -3.84 -16.32
C GLY A 21 -22.35 -3.00 -16.03
N SER A 22 -22.56 -1.81 -15.48
CA SER A 22 -21.58 -1.16 -14.65
C SER A 22 -21.23 -2.19 -13.58
N ALA A 23 -20.12 -2.91 -13.78
CA ALA A 23 -19.48 -3.63 -12.71
C ALA A 23 -19.42 -2.66 -11.53
N PRO A 24 -19.80 -3.06 -10.30
CA PRO A 24 -19.66 -2.18 -9.16
C PRO A 24 -18.17 -1.83 -9.06
N ALA A 25 -17.85 -0.62 -9.51
CA ALA A 25 -16.56 -0.02 -9.29
C ALA A 25 -16.41 0.16 -7.78
N LEU A 26 -15.30 -0.37 -7.25
CA LEU A 26 -14.84 -0.26 -5.86
C LEU A 26 -15.62 -1.06 -4.82
N ALA A 27 -15.40 -2.38 -4.81
CA ALA A 27 -15.21 -3.07 -3.53
C ALA A 27 -13.91 -2.54 -2.88
N GLY A 28 -13.98 -1.32 -2.33
CA GLY A 28 -12.85 -0.68 -1.64
C GLY A 28 -12.61 -1.32 -0.27
N ILE A 29 -12.04 -0.55 0.67
CA ILE A 29 -11.74 -0.98 2.05
C ILE A 29 -12.90 -1.73 2.73
N ALA A 30 -14.16 -1.42 2.38
CA ALA A 30 -15.38 -1.98 2.94
C ALA A 30 -15.48 -3.52 2.88
N THR A 31 -14.97 -4.18 1.85
CA THR A 31 -15.02 -5.64 1.71
C THR A 31 -13.81 -6.34 2.32
N THR A 32 -12.75 -5.57 2.59
CA THR A 32 -11.49 -6.08 3.12
C THR A 32 -11.58 -6.39 4.62
N LYS A 33 -10.60 -7.13 5.12
CA LYS A 33 -10.44 -7.36 6.57
C LYS A 33 -10.01 -6.11 7.35
N HIS A 34 -9.59 -5.05 6.66
CA HIS A 34 -9.31 -3.73 7.25
C HIS A 34 -10.57 -2.86 7.40
N ASN A 35 -11.75 -3.32 6.97
CA ASN A 35 -13.00 -2.76 7.47
C ASN A 35 -13.20 -3.17 8.93
N LEU A 36 -12.71 -2.32 9.85
CA LEU A 36 -12.81 -2.53 11.29
C LEU A 36 -14.12 -1.98 11.88
N GLY A 37 -15.01 -1.42 11.05
CA GLY A 37 -16.32 -0.97 11.49
C GLY A 37 -17.28 -2.10 11.83
N SER A 38 -18.47 -1.76 12.30
CA SER A 38 -19.51 -2.70 12.75
C SER A 38 -19.93 -3.70 11.66
N ASN A 39 -19.83 -3.29 10.38
CA ASN A 39 -20.19 -4.09 9.20
C ASN A 39 -18.99 -4.83 8.57
N GLY A 40 -17.83 -4.85 9.22
CA GLY A 40 -16.64 -5.53 8.71
C GLY A 40 -16.82 -7.02 8.46
N THR A 41 -16.00 -7.57 7.56
CA THR A 41 -15.90 -9.02 7.29
C THR A 41 -14.75 -9.67 8.08
N GLY A 42 -13.91 -8.86 8.74
CA GLY A 42 -12.81 -9.29 9.59
C GLY A 42 -13.26 -9.89 10.91
N ALA A 43 -12.34 -10.59 11.57
CA ALA A 43 -12.54 -11.04 12.94
C ALA A 43 -12.38 -9.88 13.95
N ASN A 44 -11.47 -8.95 13.66
CA ASN A 44 -11.34 -7.69 14.39
C ASN A 44 -12.33 -6.67 13.86
N LYS A 45 -13.30 -6.28 14.69
CA LYS A 45 -14.32 -5.27 14.37
C LYS A 45 -14.73 -4.50 15.60
N PHE A 46 -15.18 -3.29 15.40
CA PHE A 46 -15.65 -2.42 16.46
C PHE A 46 -17.13 -2.13 16.28
N SER A 47 -17.94 -2.43 17.30
CA SER A 47 -19.40 -2.29 17.23
C SER A 47 -19.91 -0.85 17.22
N GLY A 48 -19.11 0.10 17.72
CA GLY A 48 -19.57 1.46 17.97
C GLY A 48 -19.43 2.45 16.82
N THR A 49 -19.01 2.02 15.63
CA THR A 49 -19.06 2.87 14.43
C THR A 49 -19.20 2.04 13.17
N GLY A 50 -19.89 2.61 12.17
CA GLY A 50 -19.89 2.10 10.79
C GLY A 50 -18.87 2.80 9.89
N GLU A 51 -18.17 3.83 10.37
CA GLU A 51 -17.15 4.55 9.59
C GLU A 51 -15.93 3.65 9.35
N ILE A 52 -15.67 3.33 8.08
CA ILE A 52 -14.65 2.36 7.70
C ILE A 52 -13.23 2.95 7.63
N CYS A 53 -13.10 4.25 7.35
CA CYS A 53 -11.81 4.91 7.15
C CYS A 53 -11.20 5.45 8.45
N VAL A 54 -12.02 5.71 9.47
CA VAL A 54 -11.63 6.41 10.70
C VAL A 54 -10.50 5.74 11.48
N PHE A 55 -10.36 4.42 11.35
CA PHE A 55 -9.30 3.65 12.00
C PHE A 55 -7.90 3.95 11.44
N CYS A 56 -7.84 4.54 10.24
CA CYS A 56 -6.62 4.86 9.52
C CYS A 56 -6.50 6.38 9.27
N HIS A 57 -7.59 7.01 8.87
CA HIS A 57 -7.62 8.40 8.41
C HIS A 57 -8.60 9.25 9.22
N THR A 58 -8.29 10.53 9.38
CA THR A 58 -9.19 11.54 9.98
C THR A 58 -9.28 12.74 9.05
N PRO A 59 -10.43 13.42 8.88
CA PRO A 59 -10.47 14.64 8.07
C PRO A 59 -9.57 15.77 8.60
N HIS A 60 -9.41 15.87 9.92
CA HIS A 60 -8.64 16.94 10.59
C HIS A 60 -7.91 16.40 11.83
N GLY A 61 -6.90 17.13 12.31
CA GLY A 61 -6.19 16.77 13.55
C GLY A 61 -5.43 15.44 13.43
N ALA A 62 -4.89 15.17 12.25
CA ALA A 62 -4.09 13.99 11.97
C ALA A 62 -2.67 14.10 12.52
N ASP A 63 -1.98 12.97 12.63
CA ASP A 63 -0.54 12.94 12.84
C ASP A 63 0.18 13.52 11.61
N ILE A 64 0.79 14.70 11.78
CA ILE A 64 1.52 15.42 10.73
C ILE A 64 2.93 14.85 10.48
N THR A 65 3.39 13.93 11.33
CA THR A 65 4.68 13.24 11.16
C THR A 65 4.54 11.96 10.32
N ALA A 66 3.30 11.49 10.10
CA ALA A 66 3.03 10.32 9.29
C ALA A 66 3.25 10.59 7.81
N THR A 67 3.96 9.68 7.14
CA THR A 67 4.18 9.74 5.67
C THR A 67 3.00 9.15 4.90
N VAL A 68 1.78 9.39 5.36
CA VAL A 68 0.51 9.01 4.74
C VAL A 68 -0.54 10.10 4.97
N PRO A 69 -1.53 10.29 4.07
CA PRO A 69 -2.50 11.36 4.21
C PRO A 69 -3.32 11.24 5.49
N LEU A 70 -3.35 12.31 6.29
CA LEU A 70 -4.25 12.47 7.42
C LEU A 70 -4.36 11.25 8.37
N TRP A 71 -3.23 10.69 8.81
CA TRP A 71 -3.20 9.50 9.66
C TRP A 71 -3.85 9.73 11.03
N ASN A 72 -4.73 8.84 11.46
CA ASN A 72 -5.51 8.97 12.70
C ASN A 72 -4.96 8.18 13.88
N ARG A 73 -3.66 7.85 13.88
CA ARG A 73 -2.96 7.19 15.00
C ARG A 73 -1.63 7.88 15.26
N SER A 74 -1.15 7.80 16.50
CA SER A 74 0.20 8.28 16.83
C SER A 74 1.23 7.31 16.26
N LEU A 75 2.20 7.81 15.50
CA LEU A 75 3.38 7.04 15.16
C LEU A 75 4.36 7.08 16.32
N VAL A 76 4.55 5.95 17.00
CA VAL A 76 5.55 5.85 18.08
C VAL A 76 6.93 5.71 17.43
N THR A 77 7.71 6.80 17.45
CA THR A 77 9.04 6.87 16.86
C THR A 77 10.15 6.29 17.75
N ALA A 78 9.84 6.00 19.02
CA ALA A 78 10.77 5.39 19.97
C ALA A 78 10.85 3.86 19.88
N THR A 79 10.02 3.23 19.03
CA THR A 79 10.02 1.76 18.86
C THR A 79 11.22 1.33 18.02
N THR A 80 12.10 0.51 18.61
CA THR A 80 13.20 -0.13 17.89
C THR A 80 12.72 -1.40 17.21
N TYR A 81 12.93 -1.49 15.89
CA TYR A 81 12.60 -2.67 15.09
C TYR A 81 13.86 -3.45 14.75
N GLN A 82 13.79 -4.78 14.86
CA GLN A 82 14.84 -5.66 14.35
C GLN A 82 14.44 -6.15 12.96
N THR A 83 15.14 -5.71 11.92
CA THR A 83 14.83 -6.11 10.55
C THR A 83 15.69 -7.30 10.13
N TYR A 84 15.30 -7.96 9.03
CA TYR A 84 16.09 -8.99 8.31
C TYR A 84 17.57 -8.64 8.16
N ASN A 85 17.95 -7.35 8.05
CA ASN A 85 19.36 -6.93 7.95
C ASN A 85 20.19 -7.35 9.18
N SER A 86 19.58 -7.41 10.36
CA SER A 86 20.24 -7.85 11.60
C SER A 86 20.65 -9.33 11.58
N LEU A 87 20.15 -10.12 10.63
CA LEU A 87 20.61 -11.49 10.41
C LEU A 87 22.01 -11.55 9.76
N GLY A 88 22.50 -10.45 9.19
CA GLY A 88 23.83 -10.39 8.59
C GLY A 88 24.02 -11.31 7.38
N THR A 89 22.95 -11.56 6.61
CA THR A 89 23.02 -12.43 5.43
C THR A 89 23.92 -11.84 4.34
N SER A 90 24.73 -12.68 3.71
CA SER A 90 25.56 -12.30 2.56
C SER A 90 24.78 -12.16 1.25
N SER A 91 23.50 -12.54 1.24
CA SER A 91 22.63 -12.45 0.06
C SER A 91 21.90 -11.11 -0.07
N LEU A 92 22.12 -10.16 0.84
CA LEU A 92 21.50 -8.84 0.81
C LEU A 92 22.43 -7.84 0.11
N ASP A 93 22.08 -7.44 -1.11
CA ASP A 93 22.86 -6.46 -1.89
C ASP A 93 22.34 -5.01 -1.72
N GLY A 94 21.14 -4.87 -1.17
CA GLY A 94 20.47 -3.57 -0.95
C GLY A 94 20.87 -2.88 0.35
N ALA A 95 21.19 -1.59 0.26
CA ALA A 95 21.36 -0.75 1.45
C ALA A 95 20.03 -0.57 2.19
N THR A 96 20.04 -0.71 3.52
CA THR A 96 18.81 -0.73 4.34
C THR A 96 18.66 0.51 5.23
N ALA A 97 17.56 1.23 5.11
CA ALA A 97 17.23 2.31 6.02
C ALA A 97 16.49 1.79 7.27
N PRO A 98 16.58 2.51 8.41
CA PRO A 98 15.73 2.24 9.56
C PRO A 98 14.25 2.23 9.15
N VAL A 99 13.45 1.40 9.84
CA VAL A 99 12.00 1.35 9.66
C VAL A 99 11.43 2.77 9.77
N GLY A 100 10.62 3.16 8.79
CA GLY A 100 10.16 4.53 8.61
C GLY A 100 9.10 4.61 7.52
N SER A 101 8.90 5.82 6.97
CA SER A 101 8.01 6.03 5.82
C SER A 101 6.59 5.48 6.07
N VAL A 102 5.91 5.06 5.00
CA VAL A 102 4.58 4.41 5.04
C VAL A 102 4.54 3.16 5.93
N SER A 103 5.66 2.45 6.11
CA SER A 103 5.70 1.23 6.92
C SER A 103 5.35 1.50 8.39
N LEU A 104 5.69 2.68 8.93
CA LEU A 104 5.29 3.07 10.29
C LEU A 104 3.77 3.21 10.44
N ALA A 105 3.04 3.60 9.39
CA ALA A 105 1.59 3.64 9.44
C ALA A 105 1.01 2.23 9.63
N CYS A 106 1.49 1.25 8.86
CA CYS A 106 1.12 -0.16 9.03
C CYS A 106 1.50 -0.66 10.43
N LEU A 107 2.73 -0.41 10.86
CA LEU A 107 3.25 -0.87 12.14
C LEU A 107 2.54 -0.22 13.34
N SER A 108 1.99 0.98 13.21
CA SER A 108 1.19 1.58 14.29
C SER A 108 -0.05 0.75 14.70
N CYS A 109 -0.46 -0.22 13.87
CA CYS A 109 -1.46 -1.25 14.19
C CYS A 109 -0.83 -2.63 14.38
N HIS A 110 0.18 -2.98 13.58
CA HIS A 110 0.69 -4.33 13.47
C HIS A 110 1.89 -4.64 14.38
N ASP A 111 2.52 -3.65 15.01
CA ASP A 111 3.69 -3.86 15.87
C ASP A 111 3.33 -4.34 17.30
N GLY A 112 2.04 -4.34 17.64
CA GLY A 112 1.53 -4.76 18.94
C GLY A 112 1.86 -3.84 20.11
N THR A 113 2.48 -2.68 19.88
CA THR A 113 2.88 -1.74 20.92
C THR A 113 1.74 -0.82 21.36
N GLN A 114 0.74 -0.65 20.49
CA GLN A 114 -0.45 0.16 20.73
C GLN A 114 -1.72 -0.66 20.50
N ALA A 115 -2.73 -0.44 21.33
CA ALA A 115 -4.02 -1.07 21.10
C ALA A 115 -4.71 -0.48 19.86
N MET A 116 -5.50 -1.29 19.15
CA MET A 116 -6.21 -0.85 17.92
C MET A 116 -7.22 0.27 18.18
N ASN A 117 -7.73 0.38 19.40
CA ASN A 117 -8.66 1.44 19.82
C ASN A 117 -7.99 2.79 20.12
N VAL A 118 -6.65 2.84 20.10
CA VAL A 118 -5.87 4.07 20.29
C VAL A 118 -5.85 4.84 18.98
N MET A 119 -6.74 5.82 18.85
CA MET A 119 -6.85 6.72 17.70
C MET A 119 -6.74 8.16 18.18
N ILE A 120 -6.31 9.07 17.31
CA ILE A 120 -6.24 10.51 17.63
C ILE A 120 -7.65 11.09 17.72
N ASN A 121 -8.49 10.80 16.72
CA ASN A 121 -9.87 11.28 16.64
C ASN A 121 -10.84 10.09 16.66
N GLN A 122 -11.92 10.20 17.44
CA GLN A 122 -12.99 9.23 17.40
C GLN A 122 -13.89 9.45 16.17
N PRO A 123 -14.58 8.39 15.69
CA PRO A 123 -15.61 8.50 14.67
C PRO A 123 -16.73 9.43 15.14
N GLY A 124 -17.19 10.31 14.25
CA GLY A 124 -18.31 11.21 14.51
C GLY A 124 -18.05 12.39 15.48
N SER A 125 -16.87 12.57 16.09
CA SER A 125 -16.64 13.70 17.02
C SER A 125 -15.65 14.74 16.50
N GLY A 126 -16.06 16.01 16.53
CA GLY A 126 -15.19 17.18 16.43
C GLY A 126 -14.33 17.41 17.69
N THR A 127 -14.04 16.35 18.44
CA THR A 127 -13.29 16.39 19.71
C THR A 127 -12.37 15.18 19.83
N VAL A 128 -11.12 15.44 20.20
CA VAL A 128 -10.06 14.45 20.48
C VAL A 128 -10.40 13.74 21.79
N VAL A 129 -10.61 12.42 21.74
CA VAL A 129 -10.74 11.59 22.93
C VAL A 129 -9.74 10.46 22.81
N THR A 130 -8.74 10.45 23.70
CA THR A 130 -7.54 9.60 23.65
C THR A 130 -7.80 8.11 23.91
N ALA A 131 -9.06 7.70 24.11
CA ALA A 131 -9.47 6.31 24.19
C ALA A 131 -10.87 6.15 23.60
N PHE A 132 -11.00 5.23 22.63
CA PHE A 132 -12.30 4.97 22.02
C PHE A 132 -13.23 4.20 22.98
N GLY A 133 -14.28 4.85 23.47
CA GLY A 133 -15.17 4.31 24.51
C GLY A 133 -16.58 3.92 24.04
N ALA A 134 -16.95 4.20 22.79
CA ALA A 134 -18.32 4.10 22.31
C ALA A 134 -18.71 2.73 21.73
N GLY A 135 -18.17 1.62 22.24
CA GLY A 135 -18.45 0.29 21.68
C GLY A 135 -17.48 -0.78 22.18
N SER A 136 -17.50 -1.95 21.55
CA SER A 136 -16.67 -3.09 21.93
C SER A 136 -15.94 -3.65 20.72
N TRP A 137 -14.69 -4.06 20.93
CA TRP A 137 -13.90 -4.78 19.94
C TRP A 137 -14.23 -6.28 19.99
N THR A 138 -14.45 -6.88 18.84
CA THR A 138 -14.40 -8.34 18.64
C THR A 138 -13.00 -8.74 18.17
N GLY A 139 -12.61 -10.00 18.36
CA GLY A 139 -11.31 -10.51 17.89
C GLY A 139 -10.10 -10.05 18.71
N THR A 140 -10.31 -9.38 19.85
CA THR A 140 -9.25 -8.96 20.77
C THR A 140 -8.33 -10.12 21.12
N GLY A 141 -7.03 -9.96 20.84
CA GLY A 141 -6.02 -10.95 21.17
C GLY A 141 -5.87 -12.09 20.15
N GLN A 142 -6.33 -11.92 18.91
CA GLN A 142 -5.94 -12.84 17.84
C GLN A 142 -4.40 -12.80 17.64
N LEU A 143 -3.74 -13.86 18.11
CA LEU A 143 -2.37 -14.20 17.73
C LEU A 143 -2.33 -14.60 16.25
N ASN A 144 -1.16 -14.50 15.62
CA ASN A 144 -0.88 -14.93 14.24
C ASN A 144 -1.32 -16.39 14.01
N THR A 145 -2.60 -16.59 13.70
CA THR A 145 -3.15 -17.84 13.21
C THR A 145 -2.69 -18.01 11.76
N VAL A 146 -2.46 -19.25 11.32
CA VAL A 146 -1.97 -19.52 9.96
C VAL A 146 -2.89 -18.85 8.93
N GLY A 147 -2.34 -17.99 8.07
CA GLY A 147 -3.09 -17.21 7.09
C GLY A 147 -3.59 -15.83 7.58
N SER A 148 -3.29 -15.45 8.83
CA SER A 148 -3.55 -14.13 9.39
C SER A 148 -2.22 -13.41 9.67
N ILE A 149 -2.12 -12.15 9.22
CA ILE A 149 -1.03 -11.25 9.60
C ILE A 149 -1.61 -10.27 10.62
N THR A 150 -1.64 -10.69 11.88
CA THR A 150 -2.23 -9.94 12.99
C THR A 150 -1.21 -9.87 14.11
N ASN A 151 -0.68 -8.67 14.37
CA ASN A 151 0.38 -8.44 15.35
C ASN A 151 1.71 -9.14 14.97
N ILE A 152 2.47 -8.54 14.05
CA ILE A 152 3.80 -9.01 13.63
C ILE A 152 4.90 -8.63 14.63
N GLY A 153 4.63 -7.68 15.53
CA GLY A 153 5.58 -7.27 16.55
C GLY A 153 6.67 -6.33 16.02
N THR A 154 7.72 -6.15 16.84
CA THR A 154 8.88 -5.32 16.51
C THR A 154 10.07 -6.13 16.00
N ASP A 155 9.98 -7.46 16.05
CA ASP A 155 10.97 -8.37 15.48
C ASP A 155 10.54 -8.78 14.06
N LEU A 156 11.03 -8.02 13.09
CA LEU A 156 10.76 -8.17 11.66
C LEU A 156 11.86 -9.00 10.95
N LYS A 157 12.65 -9.80 11.69
CA LYS A 157 13.73 -10.60 11.11
C LYS A 157 13.23 -11.68 10.16
N ASN A 158 12.03 -12.19 10.37
CA ASN A 158 11.38 -13.23 9.57
C ASN A 158 10.35 -12.67 8.57
N ASP A 159 10.18 -11.35 8.52
CA ASP A 159 9.30 -10.68 7.57
C ASP A 159 10.03 -10.32 6.27
N HIS A 160 9.25 -10.13 5.20
CA HIS A 160 9.80 -9.69 3.93
C HIS A 160 10.44 -8.31 4.07
N PRO A 161 11.54 -8.04 3.36
CA PRO A 161 12.29 -6.83 3.59
C PRO A 161 11.55 -5.53 3.30
N ILE A 162 11.59 -4.61 4.28
CA ILE A 162 11.18 -3.21 4.16
C ILE A 162 12.35 -2.27 4.46
N GLY A 163 12.25 -1.03 4.01
CA GLY A 163 13.34 -0.07 4.09
C GLY A 163 14.56 -0.49 3.26
N ILE A 164 14.41 -1.32 2.23
CA ILE A 164 15.49 -1.65 1.28
C ILE A 164 15.52 -0.62 0.16
N GLN A 165 16.70 -0.13 -0.19
CA GLN A 165 16.90 0.59 -1.46
C GLN A 165 16.66 -0.34 -2.65
N TYR A 166 15.72 0.04 -3.51
CA TYR A 166 15.39 -0.76 -4.69
C TYR A 166 16.63 -0.97 -5.59
N GLY A 167 16.75 -2.15 -6.23
CA GLY A 167 17.86 -2.47 -7.14
C GLY A 167 19.28 -2.30 -6.58
N GLY A 168 19.45 -2.30 -5.25
CA GLY A 168 20.77 -2.00 -4.64
C GLY A 168 21.22 -0.54 -4.77
N GLY A 169 20.37 0.34 -5.33
CA GLY A 169 20.70 1.73 -5.67
C GLY A 169 20.94 1.96 -7.16
N TYR A 170 21.05 3.24 -7.53
CA TYR A 170 21.27 3.65 -8.92
C TYR A 170 22.76 3.85 -9.21
N GLY A 171 23.25 3.25 -10.31
CA GLY A 171 24.63 3.41 -10.79
C GLY A 171 25.71 2.98 -9.78
N THR A 172 26.99 3.05 -10.17
CA THR A 172 28.09 2.72 -9.26
C THR A 172 28.34 3.83 -8.24
N GLY A 173 28.60 3.44 -6.99
CA GLY A 173 28.86 4.38 -5.89
C GLY A 173 27.59 4.92 -5.20
N LYS A 174 27.73 6.02 -4.45
CA LYS A 174 26.61 6.66 -3.74
C LYS A 174 25.97 7.72 -4.64
N VAL A 175 25.11 7.30 -5.57
CA VAL A 175 24.36 8.21 -6.44
C VAL A 175 22.88 8.30 -6.02
N ALA A 176 22.30 9.49 -6.11
CA ALA A 176 20.87 9.70 -5.93
C ALA A 176 20.09 9.01 -7.06
N TYR A 177 18.82 8.65 -6.79
CA TYR A 177 17.96 8.19 -7.86
C TYR A 177 17.73 9.33 -8.88
N PRO A 178 17.76 9.04 -10.19
CA PRO A 178 17.53 10.05 -11.19
C PRO A 178 16.06 10.45 -11.19
N LYS A 179 15.80 11.74 -11.48
CA LYS A 179 14.45 12.28 -11.72
C LYS A 179 13.96 11.95 -13.13
N SER A 180 14.06 10.67 -13.48
CA SER A 180 13.68 10.11 -14.78
C SER A 180 13.48 8.60 -14.64
N ASN A 181 12.87 7.98 -15.64
CA ASN A 181 12.77 6.54 -15.73
C ASN A 181 14.18 5.92 -15.69
N VAL A 182 14.30 4.79 -15.01
CA VAL A 182 15.49 3.94 -14.97
C VAL A 182 15.16 2.69 -15.78
N ALA A 183 15.96 2.40 -16.81
CA ALA A 183 15.79 1.19 -17.61
C ALA A 183 16.33 -0.06 -16.88
N ASP A 184 15.92 -1.24 -17.34
CA ASP A 184 16.52 -2.52 -16.94
C ASP A 184 18.05 -2.47 -17.02
N GLY A 185 18.74 -3.02 -16.03
CA GLY A 185 20.21 -2.97 -15.92
C GLY A 185 20.78 -1.60 -15.52
N GLY A 186 19.95 -0.58 -15.30
CA GLY A 186 20.36 0.74 -14.80
C GLY A 186 20.63 0.80 -13.29
N PHE A 187 20.22 -0.23 -12.57
CA PHE A 187 20.47 -0.39 -11.13
C PHE A 187 21.80 -1.08 -10.86
N ARG A 188 22.29 -0.97 -9.61
CA ARG A 188 23.50 -1.66 -9.15
C ARG A 188 23.35 -3.17 -9.25
N ASP A 189 22.19 -3.64 -8.82
CA ASP A 189 21.78 -5.02 -9.03
C ASP A 189 21.06 -5.13 -10.38
N GLN A 190 21.69 -5.85 -11.31
CA GLN A 190 21.19 -6.04 -12.67
C GLN A 190 20.03 -7.04 -12.74
N ASP A 191 19.75 -7.79 -11.67
CA ASP A 191 18.61 -8.69 -11.55
C ASP A 191 17.30 -7.95 -11.20
N PHE A 192 17.30 -6.61 -11.22
CA PHE A 192 16.11 -5.80 -11.01
C PHE A 192 15.62 -5.14 -12.30
N LYS A 193 14.31 -5.13 -12.47
CA LYS A 193 13.62 -4.38 -13.52
C LYS A 193 13.80 -2.89 -13.30
N GLY A 194 13.71 -2.14 -14.39
CA GLY A 194 13.67 -0.69 -14.40
C GLY A 194 12.51 -0.13 -13.59
N ALA A 195 12.65 1.12 -13.14
CA ALA A 195 11.59 1.85 -12.45
C ALA A 195 11.14 3.04 -13.29
N GLN A 196 9.82 3.23 -13.36
CA GLN A 196 9.23 4.44 -13.91
C GLN A 196 9.35 5.58 -12.90
N TYR A 197 9.27 6.81 -13.41
CA TYR A 197 9.33 8.03 -12.62
C TYR A 197 8.28 9.03 -13.07
N ASN A 198 7.76 9.77 -12.10
CA ASN A 198 7.04 11.01 -12.37
C ASN A 198 7.19 11.97 -11.19
N TYR A 199 7.05 13.26 -11.48
CA TYR A 199 6.97 14.30 -10.45
C TYR A 199 5.50 14.63 -10.19
N ILE A 200 4.99 14.23 -9.03
CA ILE A 200 3.55 14.30 -8.70
C ILE A 200 3.39 15.04 -7.37
N ASN A 201 2.61 16.12 -7.35
CA ASN A 201 2.30 16.92 -6.15
C ASN A 201 3.56 17.31 -5.36
N ASP A 202 4.52 17.87 -6.07
CA ASP A 202 5.83 18.29 -5.57
C ASP A 202 6.73 17.17 -5.00
N LYS A 203 6.40 15.91 -5.28
CA LYS A 203 7.18 14.74 -4.85
C LYS A 203 7.71 13.95 -6.03
N ASP A 204 8.96 13.52 -5.89
CA ASP A 204 9.52 12.49 -6.74
C ASP A 204 8.85 11.15 -6.43
N VAL A 205 8.32 10.47 -7.44
CA VAL A 205 7.61 9.19 -7.30
C VAL A 205 8.21 8.19 -8.27
N TRP A 206 8.52 6.99 -7.77
CA TRP A 206 8.95 5.86 -8.58
C TRP A 206 8.03 4.66 -8.37
N TRP A 207 7.88 3.84 -9.40
CA TRP A 207 7.15 2.57 -9.33
C TRP A 207 7.69 1.60 -10.38
N VAL A 208 7.37 0.33 -10.22
CA VAL A 208 7.64 -0.70 -11.21
C VAL A 208 6.32 -1.15 -11.78
N ASP A 209 6.17 -0.99 -13.10
CA ASP A 209 4.94 -1.35 -13.80
C ASP A 209 4.64 -2.85 -13.62
N THR A 210 3.36 -3.14 -13.43
CA THR A 210 2.87 -4.52 -13.33
C THR A 210 1.95 -4.87 -14.51
N GLY A 211 2.19 -6.02 -15.14
CA GLY A 211 1.36 -6.46 -16.28
C GLY A 211 1.70 -5.77 -17.60
N THR A 212 0.72 -5.63 -18.49
CA THR A 212 0.88 -5.10 -19.85
C THR A 212 -0.01 -3.90 -20.18
N ALA A 213 -0.97 -3.57 -19.32
CA ALA A 213 -1.80 -2.37 -19.46
C ALA A 213 -1.16 -1.22 -18.66
N GLY A 214 -1.39 0.03 -19.09
CA GLY A 214 -1.01 1.20 -18.29
C GLY A 214 0.49 1.51 -18.19
N LEU A 215 1.36 0.79 -18.92
CA LEU A 215 2.82 0.96 -18.84
C LEU A 215 3.26 2.44 -18.91
N GLY A 216 4.17 2.83 -18.01
CA GLY A 216 4.63 4.21 -17.90
C GLY A 216 3.65 5.17 -17.22
N THR A 217 2.48 4.70 -16.77
CA THR A 217 1.53 5.46 -15.96
C THR A 217 1.34 4.74 -14.63
N ARG A 218 1.45 5.48 -13.51
CA ARG A 218 1.33 4.88 -12.18
C ARG A 218 -0.10 4.41 -11.90
N GLU A 219 -0.25 3.12 -11.64
CA GLU A 219 -1.50 2.46 -11.27
C GLU A 219 -1.49 1.96 -9.81
N LYS A 220 -2.65 1.47 -9.35
CA LYS A 220 -2.75 0.86 -8.02
C LYS A 220 -2.09 -0.52 -7.94
N THR A 221 -2.05 -1.22 -9.07
CA THR A 221 -1.47 -2.55 -9.24
C THR A 221 0.05 -2.54 -9.22
N ASP A 222 0.67 -1.42 -9.58
CA ASP A 222 2.13 -1.31 -9.66
C ASP A 222 2.84 -1.45 -8.33
N MET A 223 4.07 -1.96 -8.36
CA MET A 223 4.92 -1.98 -7.18
C MET A 223 5.40 -0.57 -6.91
N GLN A 224 4.78 0.08 -5.94
CA GLN A 224 5.09 1.46 -5.61
C GLN A 224 6.39 1.53 -4.81
N LEU A 225 7.30 2.42 -5.20
CA LEU A 225 8.52 2.65 -4.44
C LEU A 225 8.37 3.95 -3.64
N TYR A 226 8.76 3.91 -2.38
CA TYR A 226 8.55 5.02 -1.46
C TYR A 226 9.80 5.88 -1.37
N THR A 227 9.62 7.15 -1.71
CA THR A 227 10.69 8.14 -1.70
C THR A 227 11.10 8.48 -0.29
N ARG A 228 12.40 8.32 0.02
CA ARG A 228 13.01 8.84 1.24
C ARG A 228 14.16 9.77 0.87
N THR A 229 14.13 10.98 1.42
CA THR A 229 15.21 11.95 1.26
C THR A 229 16.28 11.68 2.29
N GLN A 230 17.50 11.43 1.85
CA GLN A 230 18.66 11.32 2.72
C GLN A 230 19.36 12.67 2.82
N THR A 231 19.46 13.22 4.03
CA THR A 231 20.12 14.49 4.33
C THR A 231 21.47 14.23 5.01
N GLY A 232 22.59 14.52 4.33
CA GLY A 232 23.95 14.37 4.87
C GLY A 232 24.60 12.99 4.65
N THR A 233 25.73 12.71 5.33
CA THR A 233 26.33 11.36 5.37
C THR A 233 25.37 10.42 6.10
N SER A 234 24.52 9.75 5.34
CA SER A 234 23.61 8.76 5.89
C SER A 234 24.43 7.64 6.59
N PRO A 235 24.04 7.19 7.81
CA PRO A 235 24.63 6.01 8.44
C PRO A 235 24.36 4.74 7.62
N VAL A 236 23.36 4.78 6.75
CA VAL A 236 23.08 3.81 5.70
C VAL A 236 23.91 4.16 4.46
N ALA A 237 24.40 3.18 3.70
CA ALA A 237 25.16 3.39 2.46
C ALA A 237 24.43 4.15 1.31
N LEU A 238 23.28 4.76 1.58
CA LEU A 238 22.49 5.55 0.64
C LEU A 238 23.17 6.88 0.30
N ALA A 239 22.96 7.34 -0.93
CA ALA A 239 23.42 8.65 -1.37
C ALA A 239 22.52 9.77 -0.84
N VAL A 240 23.10 10.96 -0.68
CA VAL A 240 22.35 12.20 -0.42
C VAL A 240 21.34 12.44 -1.53
N GLY A 241 20.13 12.83 -1.16
CA GLY A 241 19.03 13.09 -2.09
C GLY A 241 17.91 12.06 -1.99
N ASN A 242 17.01 12.09 -2.96
CA ASN A 242 15.85 11.22 -2.98
C ASN A 242 16.24 9.81 -3.44
N GLN A 243 15.76 8.82 -2.68
CA GLN A 243 16.00 7.41 -2.90
C GLN A 243 14.66 6.69 -2.97
N ALA A 244 14.54 5.70 -3.87
CA ALA A 244 13.36 4.84 -3.94
C ALA A 244 13.57 3.59 -3.07
N LEU A 245 12.69 3.38 -2.09
CA LEU A 245 12.76 2.22 -1.19
C LEU A 245 11.54 1.32 -1.32
N VAL A 246 11.77 0.03 -1.12
CA VAL A 246 10.74 -0.97 -0.88
C VAL A 246 10.26 -0.82 0.57
N GLU A 247 8.96 -0.62 0.75
CA GLU A 247 8.29 -0.47 2.05
C GLU A 247 7.06 -1.40 2.08
N CYS A 248 6.37 -1.54 3.23
CA CYS A 248 5.21 -2.44 3.33
C CYS A 248 4.19 -2.21 2.20
N ALA A 249 3.88 -0.95 1.94
CA ALA A 249 2.89 -0.58 0.95
C ALA A 249 3.40 -0.64 -0.51
N SER A 250 4.65 -1.07 -0.74
CA SER A 250 5.12 -1.38 -2.09
C SER A 250 4.34 -2.54 -2.69
N CYS A 251 4.09 -3.58 -1.90
CA CYS A 251 3.37 -4.78 -2.31
C CYS A 251 1.93 -4.82 -1.78
N HIS A 252 1.66 -4.15 -0.65
CA HIS A 252 0.36 -4.17 0.01
C HIS A 252 -0.42 -2.86 -0.19
N ASP A 253 -1.70 -2.94 -0.56
CA ASP A 253 -2.64 -1.81 -0.57
C ASP A 253 -3.82 -2.16 0.33
N PRO A 254 -4.02 -1.51 1.50
CA PRO A 254 -5.12 -1.85 2.39
C PRO A 254 -6.51 -1.72 1.73
N HIS A 255 -6.63 -0.99 0.62
CA HIS A 255 -7.88 -0.80 -0.12
C HIS A 255 -8.20 -1.88 -1.15
N THR A 256 -7.38 -2.94 -1.25
CA THR A 256 -7.63 -4.10 -2.12
C THR A 256 -8.17 -5.28 -1.30
N ASP A 257 -9.05 -6.07 -1.91
CA ASP A 257 -9.62 -7.28 -1.32
C ASP A 257 -8.83 -8.55 -1.64
N LYS A 258 -7.72 -8.43 -2.39
CA LYS A 258 -6.80 -9.55 -2.66
C LYS A 258 -6.26 -10.13 -1.35
N ALA A 259 -5.87 -11.40 -1.40
CA ALA A 259 -5.22 -12.08 -0.29
C ALA A 259 -4.01 -11.28 0.20
N THR A 260 -3.89 -11.15 1.53
CA THR A 260 -2.90 -10.30 2.22
C THR A 260 -2.80 -8.87 1.69
N PHE A 261 -3.86 -8.36 1.05
CA PHE A 261 -3.94 -7.02 0.50
C PHE A 261 -2.88 -6.73 -0.58
N LEU A 262 -2.48 -7.74 -1.35
CA LEU A 262 -1.50 -7.53 -2.42
C LEU A 262 -2.06 -6.64 -3.53
N ARG A 263 -1.19 -5.83 -4.14
CA ARG A 263 -1.56 -4.98 -5.29
C ARG A 263 -1.97 -5.81 -6.51
N ILE A 264 -1.28 -6.93 -6.75
CA ILE A 264 -1.58 -7.94 -7.77
C ILE A 264 -1.67 -9.34 -7.15
N ASP A 265 -2.30 -10.28 -7.86
CA ASP A 265 -2.27 -11.68 -7.44
C ASP A 265 -0.85 -12.25 -7.53
N ASN A 266 -0.44 -13.05 -6.54
CA ASN A 266 0.89 -13.66 -6.53
C ASN A 266 0.95 -15.03 -7.24
N THR A 267 0.03 -15.30 -8.17
CA THR A 267 0.06 -16.54 -8.97
C THR A 267 1.39 -16.62 -9.72
N ASN A 268 2.06 -17.76 -9.66
CA ASN A 268 3.39 -17.97 -10.26
C ASN A 268 4.44 -16.94 -9.80
N SER A 269 4.37 -16.47 -8.56
CA SER A 269 5.31 -15.48 -7.99
C SER A 269 5.28 -14.12 -8.69
N ALA A 270 4.14 -13.75 -9.29
CA ALA A 270 4.01 -12.51 -10.07
C ALA A 270 4.39 -11.24 -9.28
N VAL A 271 4.20 -11.20 -7.96
CA VAL A 271 4.64 -10.05 -7.13
C VAL A 271 6.17 -9.94 -7.13
N CYS A 272 6.88 -11.06 -6.97
CA CYS A 272 8.35 -11.08 -7.00
C CYS A 272 8.88 -10.72 -8.39
N LEU A 273 8.26 -11.32 -9.42
CA LEU A 273 8.62 -11.10 -10.81
C LEU A 273 8.20 -9.72 -11.34
N ALA A 274 7.42 -8.94 -10.58
CA ALA A 274 7.19 -7.54 -10.88
C ALA A 274 8.47 -6.71 -10.74
N CYS A 275 9.35 -7.08 -9.81
CA CYS A 275 10.58 -6.33 -9.53
C CYS A 275 11.84 -7.02 -10.03
N HIS A 276 11.85 -8.35 -10.05
CA HIS A 276 13.05 -9.13 -10.37
C HIS A 276 13.03 -9.66 -11.81
N ILE A 277 14.20 -9.62 -12.44
CA ILE A 277 14.54 -10.32 -13.66
C ILE A 277 15.19 -11.63 -13.20
N LYS A 278 14.53 -12.76 -13.44
CA LYS A 278 15.00 -14.11 -13.08
C LYS A 278 14.90 -15.04 -14.26
#